data_AF-L0DCD3-F1
#
_entry.id   AF-L0DCD3-F1
#
_cell.length_a   1.000
_cell.length_b   1.000
_cell.length_c   1.000
_cell.angle_alpha   90.00
_cell.angle_beta   90.00
_cell.angle_gamma   90.00
#
_symmetry.space_group_name_H-M   'P 1'
#
loop_
_entity.id
_entity.type
_entity.pdbx_description
1 polymer ?
#
loop_
_entity_poly.entity_id
_entity_poly.type
_entity_poly.pdbx_seq_one_letter_code
_entity_poly.pdbx_strand_id
1 'polypeptide(L)'
;MTTLLDHLPSRTMPVSTTTPAQRLRTTMAAVRVTFRWMGTQKTLSTEQKAQAAETFDAQGQFLSAAKKLLDTKHSAFRAVTAIRGKIDAYWKGLSLPFPEAGVRLIKHDAVEAFARQMADFQVELDDAVVNLDRHYAELRSTAVERLGSLYNASDYPETLVGLFGVGWDFPNVEPPDYLVQLSPGLYDQERARVSARFEEAVQLAEQAFLDEFARLVTHLSERLTDQGGDVKVFRDSAVGNLDEFFARFRDLNVRNNAQLDELVAQAQRAVRGVGAQDLRDSGTLRRQVASELTRVQSSLDALLVDRPRRRILRHAANPGDV
;
A
#
# COMPACT_ATOMS: atom_id res chain seq x y z
N MET A 1 -10.05 57.40 -47.89
CA MET A 1 -9.73 57.09 -46.48
C MET A 1 -10.56 55.90 -46.06
N THR A 2 -9.87 54.81 -45.77
CA THR A 2 -10.33 53.44 -45.56
C THR A 2 -10.68 53.23 -44.09
N THR A 3 -11.81 52.58 -43.77
CA THR A 3 -12.00 51.88 -42.50
C THR A 3 -12.88 50.65 -42.72
N LEU A 4 -12.21 49.51 -42.93
CA LEU A 4 -12.75 48.17 -42.80
C LEU A 4 -12.90 47.87 -41.31
N LEU A 5 -14.11 47.52 -40.88
CA LEU A 5 -14.36 46.89 -39.58
C LEU A 5 -13.87 45.43 -39.65
N ASP A 6 -12.68 45.18 -39.13
CA ASP A 6 -12.20 43.82 -38.87
C ASP A 6 -13.01 43.22 -37.72
N HIS A 7 -13.82 42.22 -38.04
CA HIS A 7 -14.40 41.31 -37.07
C HIS A 7 -13.30 40.37 -36.56
N LEU A 8 -12.82 40.62 -35.33
CA LEU A 8 -11.95 39.70 -34.61
C LEU A 8 -12.68 38.35 -34.43
N PRO A 9 -12.11 37.21 -34.86
CA PRO A 9 -12.70 35.92 -34.56
C PRO A 9 -12.63 35.68 -33.06
N SER A 10 -13.78 35.36 -32.47
CA SER A 10 -13.90 34.87 -31.09
C SER A 10 -12.93 33.71 -30.88
N ARG A 11 -11.82 33.99 -30.20
CA ARG A 11 -10.84 33.00 -29.78
C ARG A 11 -11.52 32.06 -28.79
N THR A 12 -12.01 30.94 -29.31
CA THR A 12 -12.43 29.79 -28.50
C THR A 12 -11.22 29.38 -27.66
N MET A 13 -11.25 29.71 -26.37
CA MET A 13 -10.25 29.24 -25.42
C MET A 13 -10.30 27.71 -25.42
N PRO A 14 -9.18 27.01 -25.67
CA PRO A 14 -9.18 25.56 -25.57
C PRO A 14 -9.49 25.21 -24.11
N VAL A 15 -10.59 24.47 -23.89
CA VAL A 15 -10.88 23.80 -22.63
C VAL A 15 -9.64 22.97 -22.31
N SER A 16 -8.85 23.43 -21.33
CA SER A 16 -7.57 22.82 -21.01
C SER A 16 -7.88 21.44 -20.43
N THR A 17 -7.74 20.40 -21.23
CA THR A 17 -7.78 19.02 -20.75
C THR A 17 -6.52 18.79 -19.90
N THR A 18 -6.61 19.11 -18.61
CA THR A 18 -5.56 18.84 -17.64
C THR A 18 -5.19 17.36 -17.72
N THR A 19 -3.93 17.06 -18.06
CA THR A 19 -3.46 15.68 -18.14
C THR A 19 -3.58 14.99 -16.78
N PRO A 20 -3.71 13.66 -16.74
CA PRO A 20 -3.69 12.89 -15.48
C PRO A 20 -2.55 13.27 -14.53
N ALA A 21 -1.33 13.39 -15.04
CA ALA A 21 -0.15 13.76 -14.27
C ALA A 21 -0.27 15.18 -13.69
N GLN A 22 -0.74 16.15 -14.49
CA GLN A 22 -0.97 17.52 -14.03
C GLN A 22 -2.08 17.60 -12.96
N ARG A 23 -3.11 16.75 -13.07
CA ARG A 23 -4.17 16.65 -12.06
C ARG A 23 -3.62 16.11 -10.74
N LEU A 24 -2.86 15.01 -10.77
CA LEU A 24 -2.23 14.47 -9.55
C LEU A 24 -1.35 15.53 -8.89
N ARG A 25 -0.51 16.21 -9.68
CA ARG A 25 0.37 17.27 -9.20
C ARG A 25 -0.34 18.44 -8.52
N THR A 26 -1.51 18.83 -9.02
CA THR A 26 -2.25 20.01 -8.50
C THR A 26 -3.23 19.68 -7.36
N THR A 27 -3.58 18.41 -7.18
CA THR A 27 -4.63 17.99 -6.23
C THR A 27 -4.13 17.09 -5.09
N MET A 28 -2.87 16.63 -5.18
CA MET A 28 -2.29 15.69 -4.22
C MET A 28 -1.01 16.23 -3.60
N ALA A 29 -0.81 15.95 -2.32
CA ALA A 29 0.44 16.11 -1.60
C ALA A 29 1.15 14.76 -1.48
N ALA A 30 2.48 14.79 -1.38
CA ALA A 30 3.23 13.60 -1.01
C ALA A 30 3.17 13.36 0.50
N VAL A 31 3.10 12.10 0.88
CA VAL A 31 3.09 11.64 2.27
C VAL A 31 3.93 10.39 2.41
N ARG A 32 4.70 10.30 3.48
CA ARG A 32 5.52 9.13 3.82
C ARG A 32 5.21 8.72 5.24
N VAL A 33 5.12 7.40 5.45
CA VAL A 33 4.96 6.80 6.78
C VAL A 33 6.19 5.95 7.07
N THR A 34 6.79 6.16 8.23
CA THR A 34 7.96 5.41 8.70
C THR A 34 7.61 4.64 9.97
N PHE A 35 8.19 3.46 10.12
CA PHE A 35 8.00 2.63 11.31
C PHE A 35 9.35 2.37 11.96
N ARG A 36 9.42 2.59 13.27
CA ARG A 36 10.45 2.03 14.14
C ARG A 36 9.90 0.76 14.77
N TRP A 37 10.63 -0.35 14.66
CA TRP A 37 10.15 -1.65 15.14
C TRP A 37 11.29 -2.46 15.72
N MET A 38 11.06 -3.10 16.88
CA MET A 38 12.05 -3.98 17.50
C MET A 38 12.35 -5.19 16.61
N GLY A 39 13.63 -5.49 16.42
CA GLY A 39 14.06 -6.74 15.81
C GLY A 39 13.76 -7.93 16.73
N THR A 40 13.02 -8.92 16.23
CA THR A 40 12.60 -10.11 17.01
C THR A 40 13.47 -11.33 16.76
N GLN A 41 14.54 -11.19 15.97
CA GLN A 41 15.45 -12.26 15.61
C GLN A 41 16.89 -11.75 15.67
N LYS A 42 17.81 -12.65 16.00
CA LYS A 42 19.25 -12.37 15.96
C LYS A 42 19.97 -13.51 15.26
N THR A 43 20.84 -13.18 14.32
CA THR A 43 21.70 -14.16 13.65
C THR A 43 22.60 -14.84 14.68
N LEU A 44 22.78 -16.15 14.53
CA LEU A 44 23.71 -16.90 15.36
C LEU A 44 25.16 -16.48 15.10
N SER A 45 26.03 -16.61 16.11
CA SER A 45 27.46 -16.34 15.95
C SER A 45 28.11 -17.33 14.97
N THR A 46 29.32 -17.05 14.52
CA THR A 46 30.06 -17.96 13.63
C THR A 46 30.26 -19.33 14.28
N GLU A 47 30.58 -19.35 15.57
CA GLU A 47 30.79 -20.57 16.37
C GLU A 47 29.48 -21.35 16.52
N GLN A 48 28.37 -20.67 16.85
CA GLN A 48 27.05 -21.30 16.95
C GLN A 48 26.58 -21.88 15.60
N LYS A 49 26.89 -21.20 14.49
CA LYS A 49 26.60 -21.72 13.14
C LYS A 49 27.46 -22.92 12.79
N ALA A 50 28.75 -22.92 13.16
CA ALA A 50 29.62 -24.07 12.95
C ALA A 50 29.10 -25.30 13.71
N GLN A 51 28.76 -25.13 14.99
CA GLN A 51 28.19 -26.19 15.81
C GLN A 51 26.86 -26.73 15.25
N ALA A 52 25.99 -25.85 14.73
CA ALA A 52 24.75 -26.28 14.09
C ALA A 52 25.00 -27.01 12.76
N ALA A 53 26.03 -26.61 12.00
CA ALA A 53 26.37 -27.19 10.71
C ALA A 53 26.95 -28.60 10.81
N GLU A 54 27.68 -28.91 11.89
CA GLU A 54 28.23 -30.25 12.18
C GLU A 54 27.16 -31.34 12.15
N THR A 55 25.94 -31.04 12.60
CA THR A 55 24.82 -32.01 12.64
C THR A 55 24.42 -32.49 11.23
N PHE A 56 24.71 -31.71 10.20
CA PHE A 56 24.35 -31.98 8.81
C PHE A 56 25.57 -32.17 7.90
N ASP A 57 26.77 -32.29 8.47
CA ASP A 57 28.05 -32.30 7.72
C ASP A 57 28.16 -31.12 6.73
N ALA A 58 27.58 -29.98 7.12
CA ALA A 58 27.56 -28.78 6.32
C ALA A 58 28.73 -27.86 6.70
N GLN A 59 29.21 -27.07 5.74
CA GLN A 59 30.14 -25.99 6.04
C GLN A 59 29.38 -24.80 6.62
N GLY A 60 29.77 -24.32 7.80
CA GLY A 60 29.06 -23.23 8.51
C GLY A 60 28.94 -21.92 7.72
N GLN A 61 29.82 -21.65 6.75
CA GLN A 61 29.74 -20.48 5.85
C GLN A 61 28.58 -20.57 4.85
N PHE A 62 28.14 -21.79 4.53
CA PHE A 62 27.01 -22.07 3.64
C PHE A 62 25.70 -22.31 4.42
N LEU A 63 25.73 -22.13 5.75
CA LEU A 63 24.56 -22.22 6.61
C LEU A 63 24.18 -20.85 7.18
N SER A 64 22.91 -20.47 7.03
CA SER A 64 22.33 -19.31 7.72
C SER A 64 21.38 -19.78 8.82
N ALA A 65 21.56 -19.24 10.03
CA ALA A 65 20.71 -19.55 11.18
C ALA A 65 20.51 -18.31 12.05
N ALA A 66 19.29 -18.16 12.59
CA ALA A 66 18.93 -17.08 13.48
C ALA A 66 18.03 -17.61 14.61
N LYS A 67 18.20 -17.08 15.82
CA LYS A 67 17.33 -17.33 16.96
C LYS A 67 16.21 -16.30 17.01
N LYS A 68 15.01 -16.73 17.43
CA LYS A 68 13.88 -15.85 17.71
C LYS A 68 13.99 -15.37 19.16
N LEU A 69 14.04 -14.06 19.36
CA LEU A 69 14.23 -13.46 20.67
C LEU A 69 12.94 -13.47 21.49
N LEU A 70 11.82 -13.12 20.86
CA LEU A 70 10.53 -13.03 21.54
C LEU A 70 9.47 -13.88 20.82
N ASP A 71 8.51 -14.38 21.59
CA ASP A 71 7.34 -15.04 21.04
C ASP A 71 6.37 -14.01 20.46
N THR A 72 6.49 -13.77 19.15
CA THR A 72 5.63 -12.82 18.42
C THR A 72 4.18 -13.29 18.29
N LYS A 73 3.86 -14.52 18.70
CA LYS A 73 2.47 -15.02 18.77
C LYS A 73 1.76 -14.63 20.06
N HIS A 74 2.48 -14.11 21.06
CA HIS A 74 1.88 -13.61 22.30
C HIS A 74 0.84 -12.54 21.99
N SER A 75 -0.29 -12.56 22.71
CA SER A 75 -1.45 -11.69 22.44
C SER A 75 -1.07 -10.21 22.47
N ALA A 76 -0.27 -9.78 23.45
CA ALA A 76 0.20 -8.40 23.55
C ALA A 76 1.11 -8.00 22.37
N PHE A 77 1.96 -8.90 21.86
CA PHE A 77 2.81 -8.60 20.71
C PHE A 77 1.99 -8.53 19.42
N ARG A 78 1.00 -9.42 19.28
CA ARG A 78 0.04 -9.41 18.18
C ARG A 78 -0.79 -8.13 18.17
N ALA A 79 -1.16 -7.59 19.33
CA ALA A 79 -1.89 -6.32 19.42
C ALA A 79 -1.07 -5.16 18.82
N VAL A 80 0.21 -5.06 19.21
CA VAL A 80 1.14 -4.06 18.64
C VAL A 80 1.28 -4.24 17.13
N THR A 81 1.48 -5.47 16.65
CA THR A 81 1.59 -5.76 15.21
C THR A 81 0.29 -5.49 14.44
N ALA A 82 -0.87 -5.71 15.06
CA ALA A 82 -2.16 -5.41 14.47
C ALA A 82 -2.33 -3.91 14.20
N ILE A 83 -1.89 -3.06 15.13
CA ILE A 83 -1.94 -1.59 14.97
C ILE A 83 -1.07 -1.15 13.79
N ARG A 84 0.14 -1.69 13.65
CA ARG A 84 0.97 -1.44 12.46
C ARG A 84 0.25 -1.82 11.17
N GLY A 85 -0.45 -2.96 11.16
CA GLY A 85 -1.29 -3.37 10.03
C GLY A 85 -2.44 -2.41 9.73
N LYS A 86 -3.12 -1.90 10.77
CA LYS A 86 -4.17 -0.88 10.63
C LYS A 86 -3.64 0.41 10.01
N ILE A 87 -2.49 0.91 10.49
CA ILE A 87 -1.84 2.11 9.97
C ILE A 87 -1.48 1.93 8.50
N ASP A 88 -0.82 0.82 8.16
CA ASP A 88 -0.41 0.53 6.78
C ASP A 88 -1.62 0.44 5.83
N ALA A 89 -2.70 -0.21 6.28
CA ALA A 89 -3.94 -0.30 5.52
C ALA A 89 -4.60 1.08 5.33
N TYR A 90 -4.68 1.90 6.38
CA TYR A 90 -5.25 3.25 6.33
C TYR A 90 -4.47 4.14 5.38
N TRP A 91 -3.14 4.20 5.54
CA TRP A 91 -2.25 4.99 4.69
C TRP A 91 -2.37 4.58 3.22
N LYS A 92 -2.32 3.28 2.92
CA LYS A 92 -2.45 2.78 1.53
C LYS A 92 -3.85 2.99 0.96
N GLY A 93 -4.89 2.90 1.79
CA GLY A 93 -6.28 3.07 1.38
C GLY A 93 -6.61 4.48 0.93
N LEU A 94 -5.99 5.49 1.55
CA LEU A 94 -6.20 6.92 1.27
C LEU A 94 -5.19 7.53 0.29
N SER A 95 -4.25 6.76 -0.26
CA SER A 95 -3.17 7.32 -1.07
C SER A 95 -2.80 6.46 -2.27
N LEU A 96 -2.19 7.11 -3.26
CA LEU A 96 -1.69 6.49 -4.49
C LEU A 96 -0.19 6.18 -4.38
N PRO A 97 0.30 5.09 -5.01
CA PRO A 97 1.74 4.85 -5.08
C PRO A 97 2.45 5.97 -5.83
N PHE A 98 3.68 6.29 -5.40
CA PHE A 98 4.58 7.23 -6.05
C PHE A 98 5.91 6.52 -6.37
N PRO A 99 6.67 6.94 -7.41
CA PRO A 99 7.91 6.26 -7.80
C PRO A 99 8.98 6.22 -6.70
N GLU A 100 8.99 7.21 -5.81
CA GLU A 100 9.92 7.26 -4.69
C GLU A 100 9.53 6.27 -3.59
N ALA A 101 10.49 5.45 -3.16
CA ALA A 101 10.25 4.41 -2.18
C ALA A 101 9.76 4.98 -0.84
N GLY A 102 8.65 4.44 -0.33
CA GLY A 102 8.05 4.89 0.93
C GLY A 102 7.21 6.16 0.81
N VAL A 103 7.17 6.82 -0.34
CA VAL A 103 6.32 8.00 -0.59
C VAL A 103 5.06 7.58 -1.35
N ARG A 104 3.94 8.21 -1.00
CA ARG A 104 2.64 8.06 -1.65
C ARG A 104 1.98 9.42 -1.85
N LEU A 105 1.00 9.51 -2.74
CA LEU A 105 0.24 10.74 -3.00
C LEU A 105 -1.11 10.68 -2.29
N ILE A 106 -1.38 11.63 -1.40
CA ILE A 106 -2.67 11.80 -0.71
C ILE A 106 -3.33 13.07 -1.22
N LYS A 107 -4.66 13.12 -1.26
CA LYS A 107 -5.37 14.36 -1.62
C LYS A 107 -5.12 15.47 -0.61
N HIS A 108 -5.05 16.71 -1.10
CA HIS A 108 -4.88 17.88 -0.24
C HIS A 108 -5.96 18.01 0.84
N ASP A 109 -7.22 17.75 0.51
CA ASP A 109 -8.35 17.84 1.45
C ASP A 109 -8.33 16.74 2.52
N ALA A 110 -7.63 15.63 2.28
CA ALA A 110 -7.48 14.53 3.22
C ALA A 110 -6.28 14.68 4.17
N VAL A 111 -5.37 15.63 3.93
CA VAL A 111 -4.13 15.80 4.72
C VAL A 111 -4.40 16.00 6.20
N GLU A 112 -5.33 16.88 6.55
CA GLU A 112 -5.63 17.19 7.96
C GLU A 112 -6.31 16.02 8.68
N ALA A 113 -7.25 15.33 8.01
CA ALA A 113 -7.90 14.15 8.55
C ALA A 113 -6.90 13.00 8.74
N PHE A 114 -5.98 12.82 7.78
CA PHE A 114 -4.90 11.86 7.86
C PHE A 114 -3.99 12.14 9.05
N ALA A 115 -3.52 13.39 9.22
CA ALA A 115 -2.62 13.74 10.31
C ALA A 115 -3.25 13.49 11.69
N ARG A 116 -4.55 13.81 11.86
CA ARG A 116 -5.30 13.52 13.09
C ARG A 116 -5.41 12.02 13.34
N GLN A 117 -5.83 11.24 12.34
CA GLN A 117 -5.96 9.80 12.48
C GLN A 117 -4.61 9.11 12.78
N MET A 118 -3.51 9.60 12.20
CA MET A 118 -2.17 9.10 12.49
C MET A 118 -1.72 9.39 13.92
N ALA A 119 -2.10 10.56 14.48
CA ALA A 119 -1.88 10.87 15.89
C ALA A 119 -2.68 9.92 16.80
N ASP A 120 -3.93 9.62 16.46
CA ASP A 120 -4.74 8.65 17.21
C ASP A 120 -4.11 7.25 17.18
N PHE A 121 -3.62 6.80 16.01
CA PHE A 121 -2.91 5.54 15.89
C PHE A 121 -1.59 5.51 16.66
N GLN A 122 -0.89 6.65 16.74
CA GLN A 122 0.33 6.75 17.54
C GLN A 122 0.03 6.53 19.03
N VAL A 123 -1.03 7.15 19.55
CA VAL A 123 -1.49 6.93 20.94
C VAL A 123 -1.90 5.47 21.16
N GLU A 124 -2.70 4.89 20.24
CA GLU A 124 -3.09 3.47 20.31
C GLU A 124 -1.85 2.54 20.34
N LEU A 125 -0.84 2.85 19.51
CA LEU A 125 0.42 2.10 19.46
C LEU A 125 1.20 2.22 20.77
N ASP A 126 1.34 3.43 21.30
CA ASP A 126 2.08 3.68 22.55
C ASP A 126 1.43 2.94 23.73
N ASP A 127 0.09 2.97 23.84
CA ASP A 127 -0.65 2.22 24.86
C ASP A 127 -0.47 0.70 24.72
N ALA A 128 -0.53 0.19 23.50
CA ALA A 128 -0.31 -1.23 23.23
C ALA A 128 1.13 -1.68 23.55
N VAL A 129 2.11 -0.81 23.34
CA VAL A 129 3.52 -1.06 23.68
C VAL A 129 3.72 -1.05 25.18
N VAL A 130 3.12 -0.11 25.91
CA VAL A 130 3.12 -0.13 27.39
C VAL A 130 2.49 -1.43 27.90
N ASN A 131 1.40 -1.88 27.30
CA ASN A 131 0.80 -3.17 27.67
C ASN A 131 1.71 -4.36 27.34
N LEU A 132 2.37 -4.37 26.18
CA LEU A 132 3.37 -5.38 25.83
C LEU A 132 4.53 -5.40 26.83
N ASP A 133 4.99 -4.23 27.28
CA ASP A 133 6.08 -4.11 28.24
C ASP A 133 5.74 -4.72 29.61
N ARG A 134 4.48 -4.63 30.05
CA ARG A 134 4.01 -5.32 31.28
C ARG A 134 4.18 -6.84 31.20
N HIS A 135 4.07 -7.42 30.01
CA HIS A 135 4.28 -8.85 29.76
C HIS A 135 5.73 -9.20 29.40
N TYR A 136 6.63 -8.22 29.38
CA TYR A 136 7.97 -8.42 28.84
C TYR A 136 8.83 -9.35 29.70
N ALA A 137 8.70 -9.28 31.02
CA ALA A 137 9.39 -10.19 31.94
C ALA A 137 9.00 -11.66 31.69
N GLU A 138 7.73 -11.94 31.46
CA GLU A 138 7.21 -13.27 31.11
C GLU A 138 7.77 -13.76 29.76
N LEU A 139 7.75 -12.89 28.75
CA LEU A 139 8.31 -13.19 27.43
C LEU A 139 9.81 -13.51 27.51
N ARG A 140 10.55 -12.78 28.35
CA ARG A 140 11.98 -13.00 28.58
C ARG A 140 12.23 -14.32 29.30
N SER A 141 11.45 -14.65 30.33
CA SER A 141 11.54 -15.96 31.02
C SER A 141 11.30 -17.12 30.05
N THR A 142 10.26 -17.00 29.22
CA THR A 142 9.96 -17.99 28.18
C THR A 142 11.11 -18.12 27.17
N ALA A 143 11.78 -17.02 26.84
CA ALA A 143 12.92 -17.03 25.93
C ALA A 143 14.16 -17.71 26.55
N VAL A 144 14.41 -17.53 27.86
CA VAL A 144 15.47 -18.25 28.59
C VAL A 144 15.25 -19.76 28.49
N GLU A 145 14.04 -20.23 28.78
CA GLU A 145 13.68 -21.65 28.74
C GLU A 145 13.79 -22.23 27.32
N ARG A 146 13.27 -21.52 26.32
CA ARG A 146 13.20 -22.03 24.94
C ARG A 146 14.52 -21.95 24.19
N LEU A 147 15.36 -20.95 24.46
CA LEU A 147 16.64 -20.77 23.75
C LEU A 147 17.79 -21.50 24.43
N GLY A 148 17.68 -21.84 25.72
CA GLY A 148 18.73 -22.54 26.45
C GLY A 148 20.09 -21.84 26.30
N SER A 149 21.11 -22.56 25.84
CA SER A 149 22.46 -22.02 25.62
C SER A 149 22.55 -20.93 24.54
N LEU A 150 21.53 -20.79 23.68
CA LEU A 150 21.46 -19.71 22.70
C LEU A 150 20.92 -18.41 23.31
N TYR A 151 20.38 -18.41 24.53
CA TYR A 151 19.93 -17.19 25.19
C TYR A 151 21.13 -16.28 25.51
N ASN A 152 20.99 -14.98 25.20
CA ASN A 152 21.95 -13.97 25.62
C ASN A 152 21.19 -12.77 26.18
N ALA A 153 21.44 -12.42 27.44
CA ALA A 153 20.75 -11.35 28.13
C ALA A 153 20.92 -9.97 27.48
N SER A 154 22.04 -9.72 26.79
CA SER A 154 22.29 -8.45 26.10
C SER A 154 21.49 -8.26 24.80
N ASP A 155 20.79 -9.31 24.34
CA ASP A 155 19.85 -9.22 23.23
C ASP A 155 18.51 -8.61 23.65
N TYR A 156 18.29 -8.43 24.95
CA TYR A 156 17.03 -7.99 25.55
C TYR A 156 17.24 -6.65 26.25
N PRO A 157 16.68 -5.54 25.72
CA PRO A 157 16.70 -4.25 26.39
C PRO A 157 15.98 -4.30 27.74
N GLU A 158 16.10 -3.25 28.55
CA GLU A 158 15.40 -3.17 29.84
C GLU A 158 13.88 -2.97 29.68
N THR A 159 13.48 -2.22 28.65
CA THR A 159 12.08 -1.96 28.30
C THR A 159 11.89 -1.98 26.78
N LEU A 160 10.67 -2.29 26.37
CA LEU A 160 10.18 -2.21 25.00
C LEU A 160 9.63 -0.83 24.63
N VAL A 161 9.36 0.02 25.62
CA VAL A 161 8.89 1.39 25.40
C VAL A 161 9.93 2.17 24.58
N GLY A 162 9.47 2.85 23.53
CA GLY A 162 10.34 3.58 22.61
C GLY A 162 11.07 2.73 21.57
N LEU A 163 10.90 1.39 21.55
CA LEU A 163 11.43 0.54 20.48
C LEU A 163 10.45 0.32 19.33
N PHE A 164 9.22 0.75 19.53
CA PHE A 164 8.16 0.80 18.53
C PHE A 164 7.82 2.28 18.28
N GLY A 165 7.33 2.57 17.09
CA GLY A 165 6.90 3.92 16.76
C GLY A 165 6.45 4.04 15.31
N VAL A 166 5.63 5.04 15.06
CA VAL A 166 5.20 5.48 13.74
C VAL A 166 5.53 6.96 13.60
N GLY A 167 6.05 7.35 12.44
CA GLY A 167 6.26 8.74 12.06
C GLY A 167 5.66 9.00 10.69
N TRP A 168 5.30 10.25 10.42
CA TRP A 168 4.86 10.68 9.09
C TRP A 168 5.34 12.09 8.78
N ASP A 169 5.63 12.32 7.52
CA ASP A 169 5.99 13.63 6.99
C ASP A 169 5.39 13.84 5.58
N PHE A 170 5.51 15.07 5.09
CA PHE A 170 5.01 15.51 3.79
C PHE A 170 6.20 16.01 2.96
N PRO A 171 6.95 15.11 2.29
CA PRO A 171 8.14 15.50 1.55
C PRO A 171 7.77 16.41 0.36
N ASN A 172 8.64 17.37 0.03
CA ASN A 172 8.43 18.20 -1.14
C ASN A 172 8.68 17.38 -2.42
N VAL A 173 7.66 17.28 -3.27
CA VAL A 173 7.73 16.62 -4.59
C VAL A 173 7.78 17.61 -5.75
N GLU A 174 7.83 18.92 -5.45
CA GLU A 174 7.99 20.00 -6.41
C GLU A 174 9.46 20.46 -6.48
N PRO A 175 9.90 21.02 -7.64
CA PRO A 175 11.20 21.64 -7.74
C PRO A 175 11.31 22.83 -6.77
N PRO A 176 12.40 22.97 -6.00
CA PRO A 176 12.56 24.08 -5.08
C PRO A 176 12.58 25.44 -5.79
N ASP A 177 11.80 26.41 -5.30
CA ASP A 177 11.64 27.74 -5.93
C ASP A 177 12.94 28.55 -5.99
N TYR A 178 13.85 28.35 -5.02
CA TYR A 178 15.14 29.06 -4.99
C TYR A 178 16.02 28.73 -6.20
N LEU A 179 15.81 27.57 -6.86
CA LEU A 179 16.57 27.19 -8.05
C LEU A 179 16.29 28.10 -9.24
N VAL A 180 15.12 28.74 -9.29
CA VAL A 180 14.77 29.70 -10.34
C VAL A 180 15.79 30.84 -10.40
N GLN A 181 16.26 31.31 -9.25
CA GLN A 181 17.20 32.42 -9.15
C GLN A 181 18.66 31.97 -9.23
N LEU A 182 18.99 30.80 -8.65
CA LEU A 182 20.37 30.32 -8.57
C LEU A 182 20.84 29.62 -9.84
N SER A 183 19.98 28.82 -10.48
CA SER A 183 20.34 28.05 -11.67
C SER A 183 19.08 27.66 -12.46
N PRO A 184 18.65 28.52 -13.42
CA PRO A 184 17.50 28.23 -14.27
C PRO A 184 17.61 26.89 -15.00
N GLY A 185 18.81 26.53 -15.46
CA GLY A 185 19.05 25.24 -16.12
C GLY A 185 18.84 24.04 -15.20
N LEU A 186 19.22 24.14 -13.91
CA LEU A 186 18.95 23.10 -12.92
C LEU A 186 17.46 23.04 -12.57
N TYR A 187 16.79 24.19 -12.49
CA TYR A 187 15.35 24.25 -12.26
C TYR A 187 14.56 23.55 -13.39
N ASP A 188 14.92 23.78 -14.65
CA ASP A 188 14.28 23.11 -15.79
C ASP A 188 14.50 21.59 -15.78
N GLN A 189 15.70 21.13 -15.39
CA GLN A 189 15.98 19.71 -15.21
C GLN A 189 15.14 19.09 -14.09
N GLU A 190 15.03 19.76 -12.94
CA GLU A 190 14.19 19.30 -11.83
C GLU A 190 12.70 19.29 -12.20
N ARG A 191 12.23 20.29 -12.94
CA ARG A 191 10.87 20.30 -13.50
C ARG A 191 10.61 19.10 -14.40
N ALA A 192 11.53 18.77 -15.29
CA ALA A 192 11.40 17.60 -16.16
C ALA A 192 11.36 16.29 -15.36
N ARG A 193 12.23 16.16 -14.34
CA ARG A 193 12.24 14.99 -13.43
C ARG A 193 10.94 14.86 -12.64
N VAL A 194 10.40 15.96 -12.12
CA VAL A 194 9.11 15.97 -11.41
C VAL A 194 7.99 15.57 -12.35
N SER A 195 7.94 16.12 -13.58
CA SER A 195 6.93 15.72 -14.58
C SER A 195 6.95 14.23 -14.86
N ALA A 196 8.14 13.66 -15.12
CA ALA A 196 8.31 12.23 -15.37
C ALA A 196 7.87 11.37 -14.17
N ARG A 197 8.16 11.81 -12.93
CA ARG A 197 7.72 11.12 -11.71
C ARG A 197 6.20 11.09 -11.58
N PHE A 198 5.51 12.19 -11.92
CA PHE A 198 4.04 12.21 -11.89
C PHE A 198 3.41 11.38 -13.00
N GLU A 199 4.02 11.32 -14.19
CA GLU A 199 3.60 10.40 -15.25
C GLU A 199 3.74 8.94 -14.82
N GLU A 200 4.86 8.57 -14.19
CA GLU A 200 5.06 7.23 -13.63
C GLU A 200 4.09 6.96 -12.46
N ALA A 201 3.79 7.96 -11.62
CA ALA A 201 2.79 7.83 -10.56
C ALA A 201 1.40 7.48 -11.10
N VAL A 202 0.99 8.05 -12.24
CA VAL A 202 -0.26 7.67 -12.92
C VAL A 202 -0.23 6.19 -13.31
N GLN A 203 0.86 5.72 -13.91
CA GLN A 203 1.01 4.33 -14.33
C GLN A 203 1.00 3.37 -13.12
N LEU A 204 1.70 3.73 -12.04
CA LEU A 204 1.74 2.96 -10.80
C LEU A 204 0.36 2.90 -10.14
N ALA A 205 -0.38 4.00 -10.13
CA ALA A 205 -1.74 4.05 -9.62
C ALA A 205 -2.65 3.12 -10.43
N GLU A 206 -2.67 3.25 -11.76
CA GLU A 206 -3.46 2.39 -12.64
C GLU A 206 -3.15 0.91 -12.42
N GLN A 207 -1.86 0.55 -12.36
CA GLN A 207 -1.46 -0.84 -12.14
C GLN A 207 -1.94 -1.34 -10.78
N ALA A 208 -1.77 -0.54 -9.72
CA ALA A 208 -2.20 -0.91 -8.37
C ALA A 208 -3.71 -1.14 -8.30
N PHE A 209 -4.52 -0.29 -8.95
CA PHE A 209 -5.97 -0.48 -9.02
C PHE A 209 -6.36 -1.68 -9.87
N LEU A 210 -5.68 -1.91 -10.99
CA LEU A 210 -5.93 -3.07 -11.86
C LEU A 210 -5.65 -4.37 -11.11
N ASP A 211 -4.52 -4.47 -10.41
CA ASP A 211 -4.12 -5.63 -9.61
C ASP A 211 -5.06 -5.85 -8.40
N GLU A 212 -5.51 -4.77 -7.76
CA GLU A 212 -6.49 -4.85 -6.68
C GLU A 212 -7.86 -5.31 -7.21
N PHE A 213 -8.31 -4.74 -8.33
CA PHE A 213 -9.59 -5.07 -8.92
C PHE A 213 -9.65 -6.52 -9.41
N ALA A 214 -8.60 -6.98 -10.11
CA ALA A 214 -8.50 -8.36 -10.55
C ALA A 214 -8.56 -9.35 -9.38
N ARG A 215 -7.88 -9.06 -8.27
CA ARG A 215 -7.96 -9.87 -7.04
C ARG A 215 -9.36 -9.88 -6.44
N LEU A 216 -10.03 -8.73 -6.36
CA LEU A 216 -11.38 -8.63 -5.81
C LEU A 216 -12.41 -9.38 -6.67
N VAL A 217 -12.35 -9.21 -7.99
CA VAL A 217 -13.23 -9.90 -8.93
C VAL A 217 -12.97 -11.40 -8.90
N THR A 218 -11.71 -11.84 -8.92
CA THR A 218 -11.34 -13.27 -8.82
C THR A 218 -11.89 -13.88 -7.53
N HIS A 219 -11.65 -13.22 -6.39
CA HIS A 219 -12.13 -13.71 -5.10
C HIS A 219 -13.65 -13.78 -5.04
N LEU A 220 -14.37 -12.80 -5.61
CA LEU A 220 -15.83 -12.85 -5.65
C LEU A 220 -16.32 -13.94 -6.61
N SER A 221 -15.75 -14.07 -7.80
CA SER A 221 -16.09 -15.11 -8.78
C SER A 221 -15.92 -16.52 -8.20
N GLU A 222 -14.77 -16.80 -7.57
CA GLU A 222 -14.51 -18.09 -6.90
C GLU A 222 -15.53 -18.41 -5.81
N ARG A 223 -16.01 -17.40 -5.08
CA ARG A 223 -17.03 -17.59 -4.04
C ARG A 223 -18.43 -17.78 -4.60
N LEU A 224 -18.69 -17.35 -5.83
CA LEU A 224 -19.98 -17.50 -6.49
C LEU A 224 -20.10 -18.81 -7.29
N THR A 225 -18.99 -19.41 -7.70
CA THR A 225 -18.94 -20.61 -8.57
C THR A 225 -18.76 -21.94 -7.83
N ASP A 226 -18.77 -21.96 -6.48
CA ASP A 226 -18.52 -23.18 -5.68
C ASP A 226 -19.53 -24.30 -6.04
N GLN A 227 -19.00 -25.37 -6.63
CA GLN A 227 -19.77 -26.52 -7.12
C GLN A 227 -19.80 -27.63 -6.06
N GLY A 228 -20.90 -27.70 -5.30
CA GLY A 228 -21.34 -28.92 -4.63
C GLY A 228 -20.67 -29.27 -3.29
N GLY A 229 -21.49 -29.40 -2.25
CA GLY A 229 -21.18 -30.18 -1.06
C GLY A 229 -21.28 -29.43 0.24
N ASP A 230 -20.40 -28.45 0.47
CA ASP A 230 -20.41 -27.64 1.68
C ASP A 230 -20.50 -26.17 1.30
N VAL A 231 -21.59 -25.52 1.70
CA VAL A 231 -21.78 -24.08 1.49
C VAL A 231 -20.69 -23.36 2.28
N LYS A 232 -19.59 -22.97 1.63
CA LYS A 232 -18.71 -21.93 2.18
C LYS A 232 -19.57 -20.70 2.38
N VAL A 233 -19.99 -20.48 3.62
CA VAL A 233 -20.88 -19.39 4.03
C VAL A 233 -20.41 -18.12 3.33
N PHE A 234 -21.24 -17.62 2.41
CA PHE A 234 -21.01 -16.35 1.74
C PHE A 234 -20.93 -15.31 2.85
N ARG A 235 -19.78 -14.64 3.04
CA ARG A 235 -19.63 -13.62 4.11
C ARG A 235 -19.82 -12.26 3.47
N ASP A 236 -20.52 -11.38 4.15
CA ASP A 236 -20.88 -10.02 3.69
C ASP A 236 -19.66 -9.20 3.24
N SER A 237 -18.49 -9.55 3.75
CA SER A 237 -17.21 -8.91 3.42
C SER A 237 -16.85 -8.92 1.93
N ALA A 238 -17.29 -9.90 1.13
CA ALA A 238 -16.87 -9.97 -0.28
C ALA A 238 -17.49 -8.85 -1.15
N VAL A 239 -18.77 -8.54 -0.92
CA VAL A 239 -19.46 -7.43 -1.61
C VAL A 239 -19.00 -6.09 -1.03
N GLY A 240 -18.89 -6.00 0.30
CA GLY A 240 -18.40 -4.79 0.98
C GLY A 240 -17.01 -4.36 0.51
N ASN A 241 -16.07 -5.30 0.33
CA ASN A 241 -14.73 -4.98 -0.17
C ASN A 241 -14.74 -4.37 -1.60
N LEU A 242 -15.68 -4.79 -2.47
CA LEU A 242 -15.82 -4.20 -3.81
C LEU A 242 -16.43 -2.81 -3.75
N ASP A 243 -17.42 -2.59 -2.90
CA ASP A 243 -18.01 -1.26 -2.70
C ASP A 243 -16.98 -0.26 -2.14
N GLU A 244 -16.18 -0.68 -1.16
CA GLU A 244 -15.04 0.10 -0.64
C GLU A 244 -14.03 0.42 -1.74
N PHE A 245 -13.71 -0.56 -2.59
CA PHE A 245 -12.84 -0.36 -3.75
C PHE A 245 -13.42 0.68 -4.73
N PHE A 246 -14.71 0.60 -5.07
CA PHE A 246 -15.34 1.55 -5.99
C PHE A 246 -15.39 2.97 -5.42
N ALA A 247 -15.61 3.09 -4.11
CA ALA A 247 -15.53 4.38 -3.42
C ALA A 247 -14.12 4.96 -3.52
N ARG A 248 -13.09 4.16 -3.22
CA ARG A 248 -11.67 4.58 -3.31
C ARG A 248 -11.24 4.92 -4.72
N PHE A 249 -11.59 4.10 -5.72
CA PHE A 249 -11.25 4.33 -7.12
C PHE A 249 -11.81 5.68 -7.62
N ARG A 250 -13.04 6.00 -7.21
CA ARG A 250 -13.69 7.28 -7.52
C ARG A 250 -13.06 8.43 -6.75
N ASP A 251 -12.87 8.25 -5.45
CA ASP A 251 -12.34 9.29 -4.58
C ASP A 251 -10.95 9.71 -5.09
N LEU A 252 -10.04 8.77 -5.27
CA LEU A 252 -8.66 9.04 -5.70
C LEU A 252 -8.52 9.51 -7.16
N ASN A 253 -9.64 9.78 -7.85
CA ASN A 253 -9.71 10.41 -9.18
C ASN A 253 -8.87 9.69 -10.26
N VAL A 254 -8.79 8.35 -10.23
CA VAL A 254 -7.93 7.55 -11.13
C VAL A 254 -8.58 7.27 -12.50
N ARG A 255 -9.53 8.11 -12.92
CA ARG A 255 -10.21 8.03 -14.23
C ARG A 255 -9.31 8.46 -15.39
N ASN A 256 -8.18 7.78 -15.51
CA ASN A 256 -7.10 8.04 -16.46
C ASN A 256 -7.06 6.98 -17.55
N ASN A 257 -7.84 5.89 -17.40
CA ASN A 257 -7.94 4.80 -18.37
C ASN A 257 -9.41 4.45 -18.63
N ALA A 258 -9.88 4.76 -19.84
CA ALA A 258 -11.27 4.53 -20.25
C ALA A 258 -11.68 3.04 -20.21
N GLN A 259 -10.74 2.12 -20.50
CA GLN A 259 -11.02 0.68 -20.44
C GLN A 259 -11.18 0.20 -19.00
N LEU A 260 -10.31 0.65 -18.09
CA LEU A 260 -10.45 0.33 -16.66
C LEU A 260 -11.73 0.95 -16.08
N ASP A 261 -12.04 2.20 -16.44
CA ASP A 261 -13.28 2.86 -16.03
C ASP A 261 -14.52 2.09 -16.49
N GLU A 262 -14.51 1.57 -17.73
CA GLU A 262 -15.61 0.77 -18.26
C GLU A 262 -15.76 -0.56 -17.50
N LEU A 263 -14.67 -1.27 -17.24
CA LEU A 263 -14.70 -2.54 -16.49
C LEU A 263 -15.16 -2.34 -15.05
N VAL A 264 -14.71 -1.27 -14.40
CA VAL A 264 -15.19 -0.88 -13.07
C VAL A 264 -16.69 -0.58 -13.10
N ALA A 265 -17.17 0.16 -14.10
CA ALA A 265 -18.60 0.45 -14.26
C ALA A 265 -19.44 -0.79 -14.58
N GLN A 266 -18.90 -1.76 -15.33
CA GLN A 266 -19.54 -3.05 -15.60
C GLN A 266 -19.66 -3.88 -14.30
N ALA A 267 -18.58 -4.04 -13.55
CA ALA A 267 -18.61 -4.76 -12.28
C ALA A 267 -19.53 -4.08 -11.25
N GLN A 268 -19.47 -2.74 -11.15
CA GLN A 268 -20.34 -2.00 -10.24
C GLN A 268 -21.82 -2.21 -10.58
N ARG A 269 -22.19 -2.26 -11.87
CA ARG A 269 -23.56 -2.59 -12.28
C ARG A 269 -23.95 -4.03 -11.93
N ALA A 270 -23.03 -4.98 -12.06
CA ALA A 270 -23.29 -6.39 -11.76
C ALA A 270 -23.61 -6.62 -10.27
N VAL A 271 -22.99 -5.85 -9.37
CA VAL A 271 -23.18 -5.99 -7.91
C VAL A 271 -24.09 -4.93 -7.30
N ARG A 272 -24.57 -3.95 -8.08
CA ARG A 272 -25.37 -2.83 -7.57
C ARG A 272 -26.69 -3.33 -6.97
N GLY A 273 -26.92 -2.97 -5.71
CA GLY A 273 -28.16 -3.32 -5.01
C GLY A 273 -28.29 -4.82 -4.71
N VAL A 274 -27.19 -5.57 -4.83
CA VAL A 274 -27.12 -6.98 -4.51
C VAL A 274 -26.50 -7.13 -3.13
N GLY A 275 -27.33 -7.43 -2.14
CA GLY A 275 -26.87 -7.77 -0.81
C GLY A 275 -26.30 -9.19 -0.75
N ALA A 276 -25.45 -9.43 0.25
CA ALA A 276 -24.93 -10.77 0.52
C ALA A 276 -26.03 -11.79 0.82
N GLN A 277 -27.12 -11.34 1.46
CA GLN A 277 -28.30 -12.17 1.73
C GLN A 277 -29.06 -12.51 0.44
N ASP A 278 -29.22 -11.57 -0.49
CA ASP A 278 -29.90 -11.80 -1.77
C ASP A 278 -29.18 -12.88 -2.60
N LEU A 279 -27.85 -12.90 -2.57
CA LEU A 279 -27.03 -13.92 -3.22
C LEU A 279 -27.15 -15.29 -2.55
N ARG A 280 -27.40 -15.34 -1.23
CA ARG A 280 -27.67 -16.60 -0.51
C ARG A 280 -29.03 -17.15 -0.90
N ASP A 281 -30.04 -16.30 -0.96
CA ASP A 281 -31.44 -16.68 -1.13
C ASP A 281 -31.81 -16.97 -2.59
N SER A 282 -31.09 -16.38 -3.56
CA SER A 282 -31.38 -16.53 -4.98
C SER A 282 -30.21 -17.14 -5.77
N GLY A 283 -30.33 -18.43 -6.11
CA GLY A 283 -29.39 -19.13 -6.98
C GLY A 283 -29.39 -18.63 -8.44
N THR A 284 -30.47 -17.99 -8.90
CA THR A 284 -30.53 -17.35 -10.22
C THR A 284 -29.74 -16.04 -10.24
N LEU A 285 -29.93 -15.18 -9.23
CA LEU A 285 -29.17 -13.94 -9.07
C LEU A 285 -27.68 -14.22 -8.92
N ARG A 286 -27.33 -15.25 -8.12
CA ARG A 286 -25.94 -15.70 -7.94
C ARG A 286 -25.28 -16.09 -9.27
N ARG A 287 -25.97 -16.89 -10.10
CA ARG A 287 -25.46 -17.30 -11.42
C ARG A 287 -25.32 -16.11 -12.38
N GLN A 288 -26.25 -15.17 -12.35
CA GLN A 288 -26.19 -13.96 -13.16
C GLN A 288 -24.97 -13.10 -12.79
N VAL A 289 -24.80 -12.79 -11.50
CA VAL A 289 -23.67 -12.00 -10.99
C VAL A 289 -22.34 -12.70 -11.28
N ALA A 290 -22.27 -14.02 -11.09
CA ALA A 290 -21.08 -14.82 -11.41
C ALA A 290 -20.71 -14.74 -12.90
N SER A 291 -21.70 -14.83 -13.79
CA SER A 291 -21.48 -14.75 -15.24
C SER A 291 -20.96 -13.37 -15.66
N GLU A 292 -21.52 -12.29 -15.11
CA GLU A 292 -21.07 -10.93 -15.41
C GLU A 292 -19.65 -10.68 -14.87
N LEU A 293 -19.35 -11.13 -13.65
CA LEU A 293 -18.00 -10.98 -13.08
C LEU A 293 -16.95 -11.82 -13.80
N THR A 294 -17.30 -13.01 -14.29
CA THR A 294 -16.40 -13.84 -15.10
C THR A 294 -16.04 -13.16 -16.42
N ARG A 295 -16.98 -12.43 -17.04
CA ARG A 295 -16.71 -11.61 -18.23
C ARG A 295 -15.75 -10.47 -17.90
N VAL A 296 -16.01 -9.73 -16.82
CA VAL A 296 -15.12 -8.66 -16.35
C VAL A 296 -13.72 -9.21 -16.07
N GLN A 297 -13.62 -10.35 -15.38
CA GLN A 297 -12.35 -11.02 -15.09
C GLN A 297 -11.57 -11.35 -16.37
N SER A 298 -12.23 -11.93 -17.36
CA SER A 298 -11.58 -12.29 -18.63
C SER A 298 -11.02 -11.07 -19.36
N SER A 299 -11.76 -9.95 -19.34
CA SER A 299 -11.28 -8.68 -19.90
C SER A 299 -10.14 -8.07 -19.09
N LEU A 300 -10.15 -8.18 -17.75
CA LEU A 300 -9.07 -7.73 -16.89
C LEU A 300 -7.78 -8.53 -17.13
N ASP A 301 -7.90 -9.86 -17.26
CA ASP A 301 -6.75 -10.74 -17.50
C ASP A 301 -6.08 -10.41 -18.84
N ALA A 302 -6.86 -10.10 -19.89
CA ALA A 302 -6.32 -9.64 -21.17
C ALA A 302 -5.54 -8.32 -21.02
N LEU A 303 -6.10 -7.34 -20.29
CA LEU A 303 -5.42 -6.06 -20.03
C LEU A 303 -4.13 -6.23 -19.22
N LEU A 304 -4.08 -7.20 -18.30
CA LEU A 304 -2.90 -7.51 -17.49
C LEU A 304 -1.80 -8.21 -18.30
N VAL A 305 -2.15 -9.03 -19.29
CA VAL A 305 -1.19 -9.73 -20.16
C VAL A 305 -0.53 -8.78 -21.15
N ASP A 306 -1.27 -7.84 -21.71
CA ASP A 306 -0.77 -6.91 -22.73
C ASP A 306 0.10 -5.77 -22.15
N ARG A 307 0.14 -5.61 -20.83
CA ARG A 307 0.97 -4.60 -20.16
C ARG A 307 2.39 -5.13 -19.85
N PRO A 308 3.46 -4.37 -20.19
CA PRO A 308 4.82 -4.76 -19.83
C PRO A 308 4.97 -4.83 -18.32
N ARG A 309 5.34 -6.01 -17.79
CA ARG A 309 5.60 -6.21 -16.36
C ARG A 309 6.75 -5.31 -15.90
N ARG A 310 6.53 -4.64 -14.75
CA ARG A 310 7.41 -3.64 -14.11
C ARG A 310 8.92 -3.90 -14.29
N ARG A 311 9.62 -2.94 -14.88
CA ARG A 311 11.09 -2.82 -14.79
C ARG A 311 11.44 -2.20 -13.43
N ILE A 312 11.95 -2.98 -12.49
CA ILE A 312 12.39 -2.47 -11.18
C ILE A 312 13.67 -1.64 -11.40
N LEU A 313 13.54 -0.34 -11.59
CA LEU A 313 14.66 0.59 -11.47
C LEU A 313 14.90 0.83 -9.98
N ARG A 314 15.83 0.06 -9.38
CA ARG A 314 16.35 0.41 -8.04
C ARG A 314 17.16 1.70 -8.20
N HIS A 315 16.65 2.80 -7.66
CA HIS A 315 17.47 4.00 -7.46
C HIS A 315 18.55 3.65 -6.43
N ALA A 316 19.81 3.85 -6.78
CA ALA A 316 20.91 3.73 -5.84
C ALA A 316 20.72 4.77 -4.73
N ALA A 317 20.90 4.35 -3.47
CA ALA A 317 20.87 5.26 -2.33
C ALA A 317 21.92 6.38 -2.53
N ASN A 318 21.54 7.62 -2.23
CA ASN A 318 22.47 8.74 -2.18
C ASN A 318 23.52 8.45 -1.08
N PRO A 319 24.82 8.55 -1.38
CA PRO A 319 25.86 8.48 -0.35
C PRO A 319 25.89 9.84 0.35
N GLY A 320 25.13 9.97 1.44
CA GLY A 320 25.00 11.26 2.14
C GLY A 320 24.51 11.23 3.58
N ASP A 321 24.09 10.09 4.12
CA ASP A 321 23.83 9.94 5.57
C ASP A 321 24.98 9.13 6.18
N VAL A 322 25.91 9.87 6.80
CA VAL A 322 26.94 9.37 7.72
C VAL A 322 26.40 9.49 9.14
#